data_AF-A0A9P6PA22-F1
#
_entry.id   AF-A0A9P6PA22-F1
#
_cell.length_a   1.000
_cell.length_b   1.000
_cell.length_c   1.000
_cell.angle_alpha   90.00
_cell.angle_beta   90.00
_cell.angle_gamma   90.00
#
_symmetry.space_group_name_H-M   'P 1'
#
loop_
_entity.id
_entity.type
_entity.pdbx_description
1 polymer ?
#
loop_
_entity_poly.entity_id
_entity_poly.type
_entity_poly.pdbx_seq_one_letter_code
_entity_poly.pdbx_strand_id
1 'polypeptide(L)'
;MRCRELKKKCDNALPSCTRCVDFGANCLYLTYEEYQQSLAETVMQLGHELDEMQEHIDDFINESTLDDLPDLLGDGGESHETLEFYRLLWRIRLEYEGRKQQTPHETPEEPALDPLAFEWHATLGSGRVMIDTGIQTYADLYRLLKSGLCA
;
A
#
# COMPACT_ATOMS: atom_id res chain seq x y z
N MET A 1 -21.89 -7.46 -0.81
CA MET A 1 -21.25 -6.20 -1.26
C MET A 1 -22.09 -4.95 -0.99
N ARG A 2 -23.40 -4.95 -1.29
CA ARG A 2 -24.31 -3.80 -1.14
C ARG A 2 -24.21 -3.01 0.19
N CYS A 3 -24.23 -3.67 1.34
CA CYS A 3 -24.14 -2.95 2.62
C CYS A 3 -22.81 -2.17 2.77
N ARG A 4 -21.73 -2.70 2.20
CA ARG A 4 -20.39 -2.07 2.20
C ARG A 4 -20.35 -0.87 1.26
N GLU A 5 -20.89 -1.00 0.05
CA GLU A 5 -21.03 0.09 -0.93
C GLU A 5 -21.84 1.26 -0.36
N LEU A 6 -22.96 0.95 0.31
CA LEU A 6 -23.81 1.94 0.95
C LEU A 6 -23.25 2.46 2.28
N LYS A 7 -22.09 1.96 2.72
CA LYS A 7 -21.45 2.26 4.01
C LYS A 7 -22.43 2.13 5.19
N LYS A 8 -23.28 1.11 5.16
CA LYS A 8 -24.29 0.84 6.20
C LYS A 8 -23.89 -0.35 7.06
N LYS A 9 -24.36 -0.36 8.31
CA LYS A 9 -24.18 -1.49 9.23
C LYS A 9 -24.80 -2.75 8.63
N CYS A 10 -24.03 -3.83 8.62
CA CYS A 10 -24.40 -5.16 8.18
C CYS A 10 -24.39 -6.09 9.40
N ASP A 11 -25.41 -6.94 9.53
CA ASP A 11 -25.59 -7.90 10.61
C ASP A 11 -24.85 -9.23 10.37
N ASN A 12 -24.30 -9.44 9.17
CA ASN A 12 -23.49 -10.60 8.81
C ASN A 12 -24.17 -11.98 8.96
N ALA A 13 -25.51 -12.02 8.98
CA ALA A 13 -26.25 -13.28 8.97
C ALA A 13 -26.06 -14.02 7.62
N LEU A 14 -25.90 -15.34 7.69
CA LEU A 14 -25.80 -16.23 6.52
C LEU A 14 -27.14 -16.96 6.31
N PRO A 15 -27.58 -17.21 5.06
CA PRO A 15 -26.87 -16.93 3.79
C PRO A 15 -27.00 -15.48 3.31
N SER A 16 -27.92 -14.70 3.87
CA SER A 16 -28.13 -13.29 3.53
C SER A 16 -28.37 -12.47 4.78
N CYS A 17 -27.79 -11.27 4.82
CA CYS A 17 -28.00 -10.36 5.94
C CYS A 17 -29.44 -9.83 5.95
N THR A 18 -29.97 -9.55 7.14
CA THR A 18 -31.37 -9.14 7.37
C THR A 18 -31.75 -7.98 6.46
N ARG A 19 -30.84 -6.99 6.36
CA ARG A 19 -31.05 -5.81 5.53
C ARG A 19 -31.20 -6.17 4.04
N CYS A 20 -30.35 -7.03 3.50
CA CYS A 20 -30.45 -7.43 2.10
C CYS A 20 -31.74 -8.23 1.84
N VAL A 21 -32.20 -9.05 2.79
CA VAL A 21 -33.49 -9.75 2.69
C VAL A 21 -34.65 -8.76 2.65
N ASP A 22 -34.65 -7.76 3.55
CA ASP A 22 -35.72 -6.74 3.62
C ASP A 22 -35.84 -5.93 2.31
N PHE A 23 -34.69 -5.64 1.68
CA PHE A 23 -34.65 -4.92 0.40
C PHE A 23 -34.83 -5.83 -0.82
N GLY A 24 -34.99 -7.14 -0.64
CA GLY A 24 -35.04 -8.10 -1.75
C GLY A 24 -33.78 -8.08 -2.61
N ALA A 25 -32.63 -7.74 -2.04
CA ALA A 25 -31.35 -7.62 -2.73
C ALA A 25 -30.50 -8.87 -2.54
N ASN A 26 -29.67 -9.19 -3.54
CA ASN A 26 -28.74 -10.30 -3.44
C ASN A 26 -27.58 -9.98 -2.48
N CYS A 27 -27.49 -10.73 -1.38
CA CYS A 27 -26.42 -10.57 -0.40
C CYS A 27 -25.25 -11.49 -0.75
N LEU A 28 -24.26 -10.94 -1.43
CA LEU A 28 -23.03 -11.67 -1.76
C LEU A 28 -21.92 -11.34 -0.75
N TYR A 29 -21.38 -12.39 -0.14
CA TYR A 29 -20.11 -12.37 0.58
C TYR A 29 -19.05 -12.93 -0.37
N LEU A 30 -18.01 -12.13 -0.63
CA LEU A 30 -16.86 -12.62 -1.40
C LEU A 30 -16.12 -13.66 -0.56
N THR A 31 -15.79 -14.78 -1.18
CA THR A 31 -14.81 -15.71 -0.64
C THR A 31 -13.42 -15.05 -0.63
N TYR A 32 -12.49 -15.67 0.11
CA TYR A 32 -11.11 -15.18 0.15
C TYR A 32 -10.45 -15.15 -1.23
N GLU A 33 -10.66 -16.19 -2.04
CA GLU A 33 -10.10 -16.30 -3.40
C GLU A 33 -10.67 -15.22 -4.33
N GLU A 34 -11.98 -15.02 -4.33
CA GLU A 34 -12.62 -13.97 -5.14
C GLU A 34 -12.17 -12.56 -4.72
N TYR A 35 -11.98 -12.35 -3.40
CA TYR A 35 -11.45 -11.09 -2.90
C TYR A 35 -10.02 -10.85 -3.41
N GLN A 36 -9.15 -11.85 -3.33
CA GLN A 36 -7.77 -11.75 -3.84
C GLN A 36 -7.73 -11.48 -5.34
N GLN A 37 -8.57 -12.15 -6.14
CA GLN A 37 -8.65 -11.90 -7.58
C GLN A 37 -9.07 -10.46 -7.88
N SER A 38 -10.13 -9.94 -7.22
CA SER A 38 -10.56 -8.56 -7.45
C SER A 38 -9.50 -7.53 -7.04
N LEU A 39 -8.74 -7.82 -5.97
CA LEU A 39 -7.66 -6.96 -5.51
C LEU A 39 -6.50 -6.95 -6.52
N ALA A 40 -6.10 -8.11 -7.03
CA ALA A 40 -5.06 -8.23 -8.04
C ALA A 40 -5.43 -7.47 -9.32
N GLU A 41 -6.67 -7.61 -9.79
CA GLU A 41 -7.20 -6.87 -10.94
C GLU A 41 -7.15 -5.36 -10.72
N THR A 42 -7.62 -4.90 -9.55
CA THR A 42 -7.58 -3.47 -9.19
C THR A 42 -6.14 -2.93 -9.15
N VAL A 43 -5.19 -3.71 -8.61
CA VAL A 43 -3.78 -3.32 -8.56
C VAL A 43 -3.17 -3.23 -9.95
N MET A 44 -3.47 -4.17 -10.85
CA MET A 44 -3.00 -4.11 -12.24
C MET A 44 -3.58 -2.88 -12.97
N GLN A 45 -4.86 -2.59 -12.77
CA GLN A 45 -5.50 -1.42 -13.37
C GLN A 45 -4.88 -0.12 -12.89
N LEU A 46 -4.67 0.02 -11.58
CA LEU A 46 -4.00 1.20 -11.02
C LEU A 46 -2.55 1.32 -11.49
N GLY A 47 -1.85 0.20 -11.68
CA GLY A 47 -0.52 0.19 -12.28
C GLY A 47 -0.50 0.82 -13.68
N HIS A 48 -1.43 0.39 -14.53
CA HIS A 48 -1.59 0.95 -15.87
C HIS A 48 -1.90 2.45 -15.87
N GLU A 49 -2.83 2.89 -15.01
CA GLU A 49 -3.16 4.31 -14.88
C GLU A 49 -1.96 5.16 -14.41
N LEU A 50 -1.11 4.62 -13.53
CA LEU A 50 0.11 5.29 -13.09
C LEU A 50 1.14 5.38 -14.22
N ASP A 51 1.30 4.32 -15.01
CA ASP A 51 2.22 4.31 -16.15
C ASP A 51 1.80 5.34 -17.22
N GLU A 52 0.50 5.40 -17.56
CA GLU A 52 -0.03 6.41 -18.49
C GLU A 52 0.18 7.84 -17.98
N MET A 53 -0.07 8.09 -16.69
CA MET A 53 0.19 9.40 -16.09
C MET A 53 1.67 9.75 -16.09
N GLN A 54 2.55 8.77 -15.90
CA GLN A 54 3.99 8.98 -15.94
C GLN A 54 4.45 9.38 -17.35
N GLU A 55 3.95 8.71 -18.40
CA GLU A 55 4.22 9.09 -19.79
C GLU A 55 3.78 10.52 -20.07
N HIS A 56 2.58 10.93 -19.63
CA HIS A 56 2.11 12.31 -19.80
C HIS A 56 3.00 13.34 -19.08
N ILE A 57 3.54 13.00 -17.91
CA ILE A 57 4.47 13.88 -17.18
C ILE A 57 5.79 13.98 -17.95
N ASP A 58 6.31 12.88 -18.46
CA ASP A 58 7.57 12.85 -19.19
C ASP A 58 7.46 13.59 -20.53
N ASP A 59 6.33 13.50 -21.23
CA ASP A 59 6.03 14.30 -22.41
C ASP A 59 5.99 15.80 -22.08
N PHE A 60 5.31 16.18 -21.00
CA PHE A 60 5.28 17.58 -20.55
C PHE A 60 6.68 18.11 -20.21
N ILE A 61 7.50 17.30 -19.53
CA ILE A 61 8.88 17.66 -19.17
C ILE A 61 9.75 17.78 -20.43
N ASN A 62 9.62 16.86 -21.38
CA ASN A 62 10.42 16.87 -22.62
C ASN A 62 9.98 17.96 -23.60
N GLU A 63 8.68 18.27 -23.67
CA GLU A 63 8.16 19.39 -24.45
C GLU A 63 8.53 20.74 -23.82
N SER A 64 8.76 20.77 -22.50
CA SER A 64 9.38 21.90 -21.80
C SER A 64 10.91 21.99 -21.96
N THR A 65 11.48 21.38 -23.01
CA THR A 65 12.91 21.50 -23.30
C THR A 65 13.28 22.96 -23.51
N LEU A 66 14.35 23.30 -22.81
CA LEU A 66 14.94 24.61 -22.54
C LEU A 66 15.46 25.39 -23.77
N ASP A 67 14.93 25.18 -24.97
CA ASP A 67 15.34 25.88 -26.20
C ASP A 67 14.40 27.03 -26.60
N ASP A 68 13.17 27.10 -26.05
CA ASP A 68 12.26 28.25 -26.22
C ASP A 68 12.39 29.30 -25.11
N LEU A 69 13.39 29.18 -24.23
CA LEU A 69 13.67 30.16 -23.17
C LEU A 69 14.69 31.24 -23.58
N PRO A 70 14.54 31.88 -24.76
CA PRO A 70 14.90 33.29 -24.85
C PRO A 70 13.84 34.24 -25.44
N ASP A 71 12.63 33.83 -25.82
CA ASP A 71 11.68 34.74 -26.52
C ASP A 71 10.37 35.07 -25.78
N LEU A 72 10.10 34.46 -24.62
CA LEU A 72 9.01 34.89 -23.71
C LEU A 72 9.43 35.99 -22.72
N LEU A 73 10.65 36.52 -22.84
CA LEU A 73 11.05 37.80 -22.25
C LEU A 73 10.76 38.97 -23.20
N GLY A 74 9.65 38.88 -23.94
CA GLY A 74 9.08 40.00 -24.68
C GLY A 74 8.51 41.03 -23.72
N ASP A 75 9.33 42.01 -23.33
CA ASP A 75 9.00 43.38 -22.86
C ASP A 75 7.74 43.58 -21.99
N GLY A 76 7.40 42.58 -21.17
CA GLY A 76 6.25 42.59 -20.28
C GLY A 76 6.67 42.01 -18.96
N GLY A 77 7.17 42.87 -18.06
CA GLY A 77 7.74 42.49 -16.77
C GLY A 77 6.88 41.45 -16.04
N GLU A 78 7.41 40.24 -15.94
CA GLU A 78 6.82 39.20 -15.10
C GLU A 78 6.71 39.76 -13.68
N SER A 79 5.49 39.69 -13.12
CA SER A 79 5.29 40.15 -11.75
C SER A 79 6.23 39.37 -10.83
N HIS A 80 6.79 40.06 -9.83
CA HIS A 80 7.66 39.47 -8.82
C HIS A 80 7.08 38.17 -8.21
N GLU A 81 5.76 38.03 -8.18
CA GLU A 81 5.05 36.84 -7.69
C GLU A 81 5.29 35.60 -8.55
N THR A 82 5.40 35.75 -9.88
CA THR A 82 5.66 34.65 -10.81
C THR A 82 7.08 34.09 -10.62
N LEU A 83 8.07 34.98 -10.47
CA LEU A 83 9.45 34.60 -10.19
C LEU A 83 9.60 33.92 -8.82
N GLU A 84 8.89 34.39 -7.79
CA GLU A 84 8.88 33.75 -6.48
C GLU A 84 8.21 32.38 -6.51
N PHE A 85 7.15 32.20 -7.31
CA PHE A 85 6.52 30.91 -7.51
C PHE A 85 7.49 29.87 -8.13
N TYR A 86 8.22 30.25 -9.19
CA TYR A 86 9.23 29.36 -9.79
C TYR A 86 10.39 29.05 -8.84
N ARG A 87 10.86 30.02 -8.04
CA ARG A 87 11.87 29.79 -7.00
C ARG A 87 11.40 28.82 -5.92
N LEU A 88 10.14 28.88 -5.53
CA LEU A 88 9.55 27.95 -4.56
C LEU A 88 9.50 26.52 -5.12
N LEU A 89 9.02 26.34 -6.34
CA LEU A 89 8.97 25.03 -7.00
C LEU A 89 10.37 24.39 -7.11
N TRP A 90 11.39 25.19 -7.46
CA TRP A 90 12.77 24.73 -7.51
C TRP A 90 13.31 24.26 -6.15
N ARG A 91 12.97 24.98 -5.08
CA ARG A 91 13.39 24.62 -3.71
C ARG A 91 12.75 23.30 -3.25
N ILE A 92 11.47 23.11 -3.53
CA ILE A 92 10.74 21.86 -3.22
C ILE A 92 11.36 20.68 -3.97
N ARG A 93 11.71 20.86 -5.24
CA ARG A 93 12.39 19.82 -6.04
C ARG A 93 13.73 19.41 -5.43
N LEU A 94 14.57 20.37 -5.06
CA LEU A 94 15.87 20.11 -4.43
C LEU A 94 15.73 19.38 -3.09
N GLU A 95 14.74 19.74 -2.28
CA GLU A 95 14.45 19.03 -1.02
C GLU A 95 13.99 17.59 -1.26
N TYR A 96 13.19 17.35 -2.29
CA TYR A 96 12.72 16.01 -2.64
C TYR A 96 13.86 15.12 -3.16
N GLU A 97 14.70 15.65 -4.05
CA GLU A 97 15.88 14.94 -4.56
C GLU A 97 16.92 14.67 -3.46
N GLY A 98 17.10 15.62 -2.53
CA GLY A 98 17.96 15.45 -1.35
C GLY A 98 17.46 14.36 -0.39
N ARG A 99 16.13 14.24 -0.19
CA ARG A 99 15.55 13.17 0.65
C ARG A 99 15.66 11.79 0.01
N LYS A 100 15.57 11.68 -1.32
CA LYS A 100 15.78 10.39 -2.02
C LYS A 100 17.17 9.81 -1.81
N GLN A 101 18.19 10.64 -1.54
CA GLN A 101 19.56 10.19 -1.28
C GLN A 101 19.84 9.83 0.19
N GLN A 102 18.94 10.20 1.13
CA GLN A 102 19.12 9.96 2.57
C GLN A 102 18.45 8.70 3.10
N THR A 103 17.92 7.82 2.25
CA THR A 103 17.55 6.46 2.65
C THR A 103 18.54 5.42 2.11
N PRO A 104 19.74 5.27 2.70
CA PRO A 104 20.24 3.93 2.93
C PRO A 104 19.32 3.30 4.00
N HIS A 105 18.62 2.24 3.62
CA HIS A 105 17.92 1.39 4.57
C HIS A 105 18.98 0.64 5.39
N GLU A 106 19.63 1.33 6.35
CA GLU A 106 20.36 0.69 7.44
C GLU A 106 19.33 -0.06 8.28
N THR A 107 19.15 -1.32 7.93
CA THR A 107 18.48 -2.30 8.77
C THR A 107 19.35 -2.42 10.04
N PRO A 108 18.83 -2.11 11.25
CA PRO A 108 19.61 -2.30 12.46
C PRO A 108 20.06 -3.76 12.53
N GLU A 109 21.37 -3.99 12.67
CA GLU A 109 21.91 -5.29 13.05
C GLU A 109 21.32 -5.68 14.41
N GLU A 110 20.22 -6.45 14.34
CA GLU A 110 19.66 -7.19 15.45
C GLU A 110 20.74 -8.20 15.90
N PRO A 111 21.03 -8.33 17.20
CA PRO A 111 22.03 -9.28 17.68
C PRO A 111 21.67 -10.68 17.17
N ALA A 112 22.66 -11.37 16.61
CA ALA A 112 22.57 -12.73 16.10
C ALA A 112 22.21 -13.73 17.23
N LEU A 113 20.95 -13.72 17.64
CA LEU A 113 20.31 -14.85 18.31
C LEU A 113 19.87 -15.81 17.21
N ASP A 114 20.32 -17.05 17.31
CA ASP A 114 20.06 -18.14 16.40
C ASP A 114 18.58 -18.15 15.94
N PRO A 115 18.27 -17.72 14.72
CA PRO A 115 16.90 -17.38 14.29
C PRO A 115 16.00 -18.61 14.08
N LEU A 116 16.50 -19.81 14.42
CA LEU A 116 15.83 -21.09 14.18
C LEU A 116 15.46 -21.84 15.47
N ALA A 117 15.91 -21.40 16.65
CA ALA A 117 15.63 -22.11 17.90
C ALA A 117 14.26 -21.70 18.48
N PHE A 118 13.19 -22.11 17.80
CA PHE A 118 11.84 -22.00 18.33
C PHE A 118 11.49 -23.28 19.10
N GLU A 119 11.46 -23.21 20.43
CA GLU A 119 11.18 -24.38 21.29
C GLU A 119 9.66 -24.54 21.48
N TRP A 120 9.11 -25.62 20.92
CA TRP A 120 7.69 -25.95 21.08
C TRP A 120 7.47 -26.68 22.40
N HIS A 121 6.59 -26.15 23.24
CA HIS A 121 6.13 -26.86 24.44
C HIS A 121 4.74 -27.44 24.19
N ALA A 122 4.68 -28.77 24.04
CA ALA A 122 3.42 -29.50 23.99
C ALA A 122 3.15 -30.14 25.36
N THR A 123 1.97 -29.90 25.92
CA THR A 123 1.52 -30.55 27.16
C THR A 123 0.30 -31.43 26.87
N LEU A 124 0.29 -32.64 27.43
CA LEU A 124 -0.85 -33.56 27.31
C LEU A 124 -1.68 -33.47 28.59
N GLY A 125 -2.84 -32.82 28.51
CA GLY A 125 -3.77 -32.66 29.63
C GLY A 125 -5.14 -33.24 29.31
N SER A 126 -5.67 -34.12 30.17
CA SER A 126 -7.05 -34.65 30.07
C SER A 126 -7.44 -35.21 28.68
N GLY A 127 -6.53 -35.93 28.03
CA GLY A 127 -6.76 -36.50 26.69
C GLY A 127 -6.72 -35.50 25.54
N ARG A 128 -6.24 -34.26 25.78
CA ARG A 128 -6.04 -33.24 24.75
C ARG A 128 -4.57 -32.81 24.73
N VAL A 129 -4.04 -32.66 23.52
CA VAL A 129 -2.72 -32.05 23.32
C VAL A 129 -2.92 -30.54 23.27
N MET A 130 -2.25 -29.83 24.17
CA MET A 130 -2.15 -28.37 24.12
C MET A 130 -0.76 -28.01 23.63
N ILE A 131 -0.69 -27.27 22.53
CA ILE A 131 0.56 -26.76 21.97
C ILE A 131 0.64 -25.30 22.38
N ASP A 132 1.59 -24.98 23.25
CA ASP A 132 1.90 -23.59 23.55
C ASP A 132 2.78 -23.05 22.43
N THR A 133 2.22 -22.09 21.70
CA THR A 133 2.89 -21.45 20.57
C THR A 133 3.70 -20.24 21.01
N GLY A 134 3.66 -19.79 22.27
CA GLY A 134 4.46 -18.65 22.74
C GLY A 134 4.32 -17.34 21.93
N ILE A 135 3.33 -17.22 21.03
CA ILE A 135 3.16 -16.08 20.12
C ILE A 135 2.70 -14.88 20.93
N GLN A 136 3.57 -13.90 21.11
CA GLN A 136 3.24 -12.66 21.82
C GLN A 136 3.08 -11.48 20.87
N THR A 137 3.71 -11.54 19.69
CA THR A 137 3.73 -10.45 18.72
C THR A 137 3.42 -10.92 17.30
N TYR A 138 3.09 -9.96 16.44
CA TYR A 138 2.87 -10.22 15.00
C TYR A 138 4.15 -10.69 14.28
N ALA A 139 5.33 -10.29 14.78
CA ALA A 139 6.61 -10.77 14.27
C ALA A 139 6.80 -12.27 14.53
N ASP A 140 6.33 -12.78 15.68
CA ASP A 140 6.39 -14.21 16.02
C ASP A 140 5.48 -15.04 15.10
N LEU A 141 4.29 -14.52 14.78
CA LEU A 141 3.38 -15.13 13.80
C LEU A 141 4.04 -15.22 12.41
N TYR A 142 4.70 -14.13 11.98
CA TYR A 142 5.38 -14.09 10.68
C TYR A 142 6.56 -15.07 10.62
N ARG A 143 7.35 -15.17 11.70
CA ARG A 143 8.44 -16.15 11.81
C ARG A 143 7.92 -17.60 11.74
N LEU A 144 6.82 -17.91 12.42
CA LEU A 144 6.19 -19.23 12.43
C LEU A 144 5.65 -19.63 11.04
N LEU A 145 5.02 -18.71 10.34
CA LEU A 145 4.55 -18.96 8.96
C LEU A 145 5.73 -19.15 8.00
N LYS A 146 6.80 -18.37 8.18
CA LYS A 146 8.00 -18.46 7.34
C LYS A 146 8.77 -19.78 7.55
N SER A 147 8.87 -20.28 8.78
CA SER A 147 9.52 -21.57 9.06
C SER A 147 8.70 -22.77 8.58
N GLY A 148 7.36 -22.70 8.67
CA GLY A 148 6.47 -23.76 8.20
C GLY A 148 6.36 -23.88 6.67
N LEU A 149 6.68 -22.82 5.91
CA LEU A 149 6.68 -22.80 4.44
C LEU A 149 7.98 -23.35 3.81
N CYS A 150 9.02 -23.61 4.61
CA CYS A 150 10.31 -24.12 4.13
C CYS A 150 10.55 -25.61 4.44
N ALA A 151 9.51 -26.38 4.78
CA ALA A 151 9.59 -27.83 5.03
C ALA A 151 9.15 -28.65 3.80
#